data_AF-A0A2V8QIB1-F1
#
_entry.id   AF-A0A2V8QIB1-F1
#
_cell.length_a   1.000
_cell.length_b   1.000
_cell.length_c   1.000
_cell.angle_alpha   90.00
_cell.angle_beta   90.00
_cell.angle_gamma   90.00
#
_symmetry.space_group_name_H-M   'P 1'
#
loop_
_entity.id
_entity.type
_entity.pdbx_description
1 polymer ?
#
loop_
_entity_poly.entity_id
_entity_poly.type
_entity_poly.pdbx_seq_one_letter_code
_entity_poly.pdbx_strand_id
1 'polypeptide(L)'
;MRSVLAIIFLIGSFSVTALANSESDLRQYFEGKQVTFRIDMPATKNGINIYPERSQSLNYEDYNAKLKEHGAAIHRGEKAAVTGLRLNGRNIEVQFNASRFNIRFERVESWMLTPATVVDALNRYVEFTRLIKNQLDSRNRRKWPQVMCGRVLCTLGRRRLI
;
A
#
# COMPACT_ATOMS: atom_id res chain seq x y z
N MET A 1 11.35 54.97 22.91
CA MET A 1 10.26 54.15 22.33
C MET A 1 10.72 53.49 21.03
N ARG A 2 11.77 52.64 21.09
CA ARG A 2 12.34 51.95 19.91
C ARG A 2 12.47 50.43 20.11
N SER A 3 12.19 49.95 21.32
CA SER A 3 12.50 48.58 21.74
C SER A 3 11.28 47.64 21.81
N VAL A 4 10.08 48.13 21.48
CA VAL A 4 8.83 47.34 21.59
C VAL A 4 8.42 46.70 20.26
N LEU A 5 8.95 47.17 19.13
CA LEU A 5 8.67 46.61 17.80
C LEU A 5 9.44 45.32 17.49
N ALA A 6 10.44 44.95 18.30
CA ALA A 6 11.28 43.78 18.04
C ALA A 6 10.71 42.44 18.56
N ILE A 7 9.66 42.47 19.38
CA ILE A 7 9.15 41.26 20.06
C ILE A 7 8.04 40.55 19.23
N ILE A 8 7.44 41.23 18.25
CA ILE A 8 6.37 40.63 17.41
C ILE A 8 6.95 39.70 16.31
N PHE A 9 8.25 39.79 16.02
CA PHE A 9 8.88 38.90 15.01
C PHE A 9 9.28 37.52 15.55
N LEU A 10 9.01 37.25 16.84
CA LEU A 10 9.41 36.02 17.55
C LEU A 10 8.20 35.14 17.92
N ILE A 11 7.10 35.24 17.17
CA ILE A 11 6.02 34.25 17.22
C ILE A 11 6.32 33.27 16.10
N GLY A 12 7.18 32.32 16.45
CA GLY A 12 7.72 31.30 15.57
C GLY A 12 6.63 30.55 14.82
N SER A 13 6.88 30.43 13.53
CA SER A 13 6.26 29.52 12.57
C SER A 13 6.25 28.10 13.11
N PHE A 14 5.23 27.75 13.89
CA PHE A 14 4.90 26.36 14.17
C PHE A 14 4.19 25.81 12.94
N SER A 15 4.96 25.49 11.90
CA SER A 15 4.49 24.65 10.81
C SER A 15 4.24 23.26 11.40
N VAL A 16 3.01 23.01 11.84
CA VAL A 16 2.55 21.66 12.17
C VAL A 16 2.60 20.87 10.86
N THR A 17 3.71 20.18 10.61
CA THR A 17 3.73 19.08 9.65
C THR A 17 2.93 17.95 10.28
N ALA A 18 1.61 18.03 10.19
CA ALA A 18 0.77 16.86 10.34
C ALA A 18 1.18 15.91 9.21
N LEU A 19 1.95 14.88 9.54
CA LEU A 19 2.13 13.70 8.70
C LEU A 19 0.79 12.97 8.67
N ALA A 20 -0.20 13.55 8.02
CA ALA A 20 -1.41 12.84 7.65
C ALA A 20 -0.98 11.87 6.56
N ASN A 21 -0.68 10.62 6.94
CA ASN A 21 -0.63 9.50 6.00
C ASN A 21 -2.02 9.42 5.40
N SER A 22 -2.20 10.08 4.27
CA SER A 22 -3.48 10.51 3.76
C SER A 22 -3.89 9.60 2.60
N GLU A 23 -5.19 9.50 2.35
CA GLU A 23 -5.72 8.85 1.15
C GLU A 23 -5.02 9.38 -0.12
N SER A 24 -4.69 10.68 -0.17
CA SER A 24 -3.94 11.29 -1.26
C SER A 24 -2.56 10.68 -1.47
N ASP A 25 -1.83 10.32 -0.41
CA ASP A 25 -0.50 9.71 -0.53
C ASP A 25 -0.59 8.29 -1.12
N LEU A 26 -1.58 7.52 -0.66
CA LEU A 26 -1.85 6.18 -1.21
C LEU A 26 -2.26 6.28 -2.68
N ARG A 27 -3.17 7.20 -2.98
CA ARG A 27 -3.66 7.44 -4.33
C ARG A 27 -2.51 7.82 -5.28
N GLN A 28 -1.72 8.84 -4.91
CA GLN A 28 -0.56 9.28 -5.71
C GLN A 28 0.47 8.16 -5.90
N TYR A 29 0.63 7.27 -4.92
CA TYR A 29 1.57 6.17 -5.02
C TYR A 29 1.12 5.07 -6.00
N PHE A 30 -0.15 4.72 -5.98
CA PHE A 30 -0.68 3.59 -6.75
C PHE A 30 -1.22 3.97 -8.12
N GLU A 31 -1.77 5.17 -8.31
CA GLU A 31 -2.33 5.58 -9.60
C GLU A 31 -1.30 5.46 -10.74
N GLY A 32 -1.73 4.86 -11.85
CA GLY A 32 -0.90 4.61 -13.02
C GLY A 32 0.12 3.47 -12.87
N LYS A 33 0.21 2.81 -11.71
CA LYS A 33 1.07 1.62 -11.55
C LYS A 33 0.44 0.41 -12.21
N GLN A 34 1.27 -0.33 -12.94
CA GLN A 34 0.91 -1.59 -13.58
C GLN A 34 1.10 -2.75 -12.61
N VAL A 35 0.06 -3.59 -12.51
CA VAL A 35 0.08 -4.85 -11.77
C VAL A 35 -0.33 -5.99 -12.67
N THR A 36 0.23 -7.17 -12.44
CA THR A 36 -0.14 -8.40 -13.15
C THR A 36 -1.13 -9.18 -12.30
N PHE A 37 -2.28 -9.57 -12.85
CA PHE A 37 -3.27 -10.33 -12.12
C PHE A 37 -2.87 -11.80 -12.01
N ARG A 38 -3.01 -12.39 -10.82
CA ARG A 38 -2.74 -13.82 -10.56
C ARG A 38 -4.01 -14.67 -10.53
N ILE A 39 -5.16 -14.02 -10.54
CA ILE A 39 -6.50 -14.61 -10.57
C ILE A 39 -7.35 -13.88 -11.62
N ASP A 40 -8.44 -14.50 -12.07
CA ASP A 40 -9.38 -13.86 -12.98
C ASP A 40 -10.21 -12.83 -12.22
N MET A 41 -10.35 -11.63 -12.76
CA MET A 41 -11.10 -10.56 -12.11
C MET A 41 -12.50 -10.48 -12.70
N PRO A 42 -13.58 -10.64 -11.90
CA PRO A 42 -14.93 -10.58 -12.42
C PRO A 42 -15.28 -9.17 -12.93
N ALA A 43 -16.06 -9.13 -14.01
CA ALA A 43 -16.55 -7.91 -14.68
C ALA A 43 -17.70 -7.25 -13.92
N THR A 44 -17.53 -7.07 -12.61
CA THR A 44 -18.56 -6.52 -11.73
C THR A 44 -18.09 -5.22 -11.13
N LYS A 45 -18.99 -4.22 -11.11
CA LYS A 45 -18.73 -2.96 -10.42
C LYS A 45 -18.36 -3.26 -8.98
N ASN A 46 -19.10 -4.12 -8.27
CA ASN A 46 -18.91 -4.37 -6.85
C ASN A 46 -17.54 -4.98 -6.50
N GLY A 47 -16.82 -5.52 -7.48
CA GLY A 47 -15.53 -6.12 -7.30
C GLY A 47 -15.54 -7.32 -6.36
N ILE A 48 -14.37 -7.61 -5.79
CA ILE A 48 -14.19 -8.72 -4.85
C ILE A 48 -13.75 -8.22 -3.49
N ASN A 49 -14.22 -8.89 -2.43
CA ASN A 49 -13.89 -8.52 -1.06
C ASN A 49 -12.72 -9.38 -0.56
N ILE A 50 -11.69 -8.73 0.00
CA ILE A 50 -10.55 -9.39 0.61
C ILE A 50 -10.52 -9.03 2.09
N TYR A 51 -10.21 -10.01 2.94
CA TYR A 51 -10.11 -9.88 4.39
C TYR A 51 -8.72 -10.36 4.84
N PRO A 52 -7.70 -9.49 4.86
CA PRO A 52 -6.31 -9.90 5.12
C PRO A 52 -6.09 -10.59 6.47
N GLU A 53 -6.89 -10.23 7.48
CA GLU A 53 -6.77 -10.76 8.85
C GLU A 53 -7.41 -12.15 9.02
N ARG A 54 -8.20 -12.60 8.04
CA ARG A 54 -8.82 -13.93 8.08
C ARG A 54 -7.87 -15.00 7.53
N SER A 55 -7.94 -16.20 8.10
CA SER A 55 -7.23 -17.39 7.58
C SER A 55 -7.51 -17.61 6.09
N GLN A 56 -8.78 -17.47 5.71
CA GLN A 56 -9.24 -17.42 4.33
C GLN A 56 -9.57 -15.98 3.94
N SER A 57 -8.63 -15.32 3.26
CA SER A 57 -8.75 -13.91 2.90
C SER A 57 -9.75 -13.62 1.77
N LEU A 58 -10.11 -14.62 0.96
CA LEU A 58 -11.11 -14.48 -0.11
C LEU A 58 -12.19 -15.55 0.04
N ASN A 59 -13.45 -15.13 -0.02
CA ASN A 59 -14.56 -16.07 -0.13
C ASN A 59 -14.63 -16.58 -1.58
N TYR A 60 -14.21 -17.83 -1.79
CA TYR A 60 -14.19 -18.44 -3.12
C TYR A 60 -15.59 -18.71 -3.67
N GLU A 61 -16.60 -18.90 -2.83
CA GLU A 61 -17.98 -19.10 -3.26
C GLU A 61 -18.54 -17.82 -3.91
N ASP A 62 -18.42 -16.67 -3.21
CA ASP A 62 -18.80 -15.35 -3.74
C ASP A 62 -18.01 -14.99 -5.01
N TYR A 63 -16.70 -15.24 -5.00
CA TYR A 63 -15.82 -15.02 -6.15
C TYR A 63 -16.24 -15.83 -7.38
N ASN A 64 -16.47 -17.14 -7.21
CA ASN A 64 -16.86 -18.02 -8.31
C ASN A 64 -18.27 -17.69 -8.83
N ALA A 65 -19.20 -17.33 -7.94
CA ALA A 65 -20.54 -16.89 -8.32
C ALA A 65 -20.46 -15.64 -9.21
N LYS A 66 -19.67 -14.62 -8.82
CA LYS A 66 -19.46 -13.40 -9.61
C LYS A 66 -18.81 -13.66 -10.96
N LEU A 67 -17.82 -14.57 -11.02
CA LEU A 67 -17.21 -14.95 -12.29
C LEU A 67 -18.20 -15.66 -13.21
N LYS A 68 -19.06 -16.52 -12.68
CA LYS A 68 -20.08 -17.21 -13.46
C LYS A 68 -21.15 -16.25 -13.98
N GLU A 69 -21.56 -15.28 -13.16
CA GLU A 69 -22.61 -14.32 -13.50
C GLU A 69 -22.14 -13.23 -14.47
N HIS A 70 -20.95 -12.69 -14.26
CA HIS A 70 -20.47 -11.51 -15.00
C HIS A 70 -19.34 -11.81 -16.00
N GLY A 71 -18.73 -12.99 -15.93
CA GLY A 71 -17.50 -13.28 -16.67
C GLY A 71 -16.28 -12.55 -16.10
N ALA A 72 -15.12 -12.82 -16.70
CA ALA A 72 -13.87 -12.15 -16.35
C ALA A 72 -13.68 -10.89 -17.21
N ALA A 73 -13.39 -9.75 -16.57
CA ALA A 73 -12.99 -8.52 -17.25
C ALA A 73 -11.49 -8.41 -17.43
N ILE A 74 -10.72 -9.03 -16.52
CA ILE A 74 -9.26 -9.08 -16.57
C ILE A 74 -8.89 -10.52 -16.32
N HIS A 75 -8.14 -11.12 -17.22
CA HIS A 75 -7.76 -12.52 -17.08
C HIS A 75 -6.50 -12.67 -16.22
N ARG A 76 -6.31 -13.86 -15.63
CA ARG A 76 -5.06 -14.24 -15.01
C ARG A 76 -3.89 -14.04 -15.98
N GLY A 77 -2.83 -13.40 -15.52
CA GLY A 77 -1.62 -13.08 -16.29
C GLY A 77 -1.70 -11.75 -17.04
N GLU A 78 -2.88 -11.16 -17.12
CA GLU A 78 -3.07 -9.85 -17.74
C GLU A 78 -2.57 -8.72 -16.83
N LYS A 79 -2.12 -7.64 -17.45
CA LYS A 79 -1.69 -6.44 -16.74
C LYS A 79 -2.79 -5.40 -16.77
N ALA A 80 -3.06 -4.79 -15.62
CA ALA A 80 -3.92 -3.63 -15.56
C ALA A 80 -3.29 -2.54 -14.70
N ALA A 81 -3.61 -1.29 -15.06
CA ALA A 81 -3.24 -0.13 -14.26
C ALA A 81 -4.21 0.05 -13.11
N VAL A 82 -3.69 0.48 -11.96
CA VAL A 82 -4.53 1.02 -10.89
C VAL A 82 -5.02 2.41 -11.32
N THR A 83 -6.34 2.57 -11.39
CA THR A 83 -6.99 3.82 -11.83
C THR A 83 -7.30 4.76 -10.68
N GLY A 84 -7.42 4.22 -9.47
CA GLY A 84 -7.72 5.00 -8.29
C GLY A 84 -7.66 4.16 -7.02
N LEU A 85 -7.56 4.85 -5.89
CA LEU A 85 -7.63 4.25 -4.57
C LEU A 85 -8.50 5.15 -3.69
N ARG A 86 -9.42 4.53 -2.93
CA ARG A 86 -10.29 5.24 -1.98
C ARG A 86 -10.22 4.61 -0.61
N LEU A 87 -10.28 5.44 0.42
CA LEU A 87 -10.32 5.01 1.82
C LEU A 87 -11.70 5.29 2.41
N ASN A 88 -12.47 4.24 2.69
CA ASN A 88 -13.82 4.32 3.23
C ASN A 88 -13.83 3.78 4.66
N GLY A 89 -13.36 4.60 5.61
CA GLY A 89 -13.27 4.25 7.03
C GLY A 89 -12.32 3.07 7.26
N ARG A 90 -12.88 1.85 7.30
CA ARG A 90 -12.13 0.59 7.51
C ARG A 90 -11.84 -0.20 6.24
N ASN A 91 -12.25 0.31 5.08
CA ASN A 91 -12.10 -0.37 3.80
C ASN A 91 -11.19 0.43 2.88
N ILE A 92 -10.27 -0.26 2.20
CA ILE A 92 -9.46 0.32 1.13
C ILE A 92 -9.96 -0.25 -0.18
N GLU A 93 -10.44 0.62 -1.07
CA GLU A 93 -10.90 0.25 -2.39
C GLU A 93 -9.82 0.57 -3.42
N VAL A 94 -9.34 -0.46 -4.12
CA VAL A 94 -8.38 -0.31 -5.21
C VAL A 94 -9.09 -0.54 -6.53
N GLN A 95 -9.08 0.47 -7.39
CA GLN A 95 -9.82 0.48 -8.64
C GLN A 95 -8.91 0.16 -9.83
N PHE A 96 -9.47 -0.58 -10.77
CA PHE A 96 -8.90 -0.90 -12.08
C PHE A 96 -9.93 -0.53 -13.14
N ASN A 97 -9.52 -0.46 -14.42
CA ASN A 97 -10.37 0.00 -15.52
C ASN A 97 -11.78 -0.64 -15.55
N ALA A 98 -11.91 -1.92 -15.19
CA ALA A 98 -13.16 -2.67 -15.29
C ALA A 98 -13.64 -3.33 -13.99
N SER A 99 -12.87 -3.24 -12.89
CA SER A 99 -13.19 -3.93 -11.64
C SER A 99 -12.47 -3.30 -10.44
N ARG A 100 -12.76 -3.76 -9.22
CA ARG A 100 -12.14 -3.26 -7.98
C ARG A 100 -11.88 -4.36 -6.94
N PHE A 101 -10.87 -4.16 -6.11
CA PHE A 101 -10.68 -4.91 -4.87
C PHE A 101 -11.16 -4.07 -3.70
N ASN A 102 -11.98 -4.65 -2.82
CA ASN A 102 -12.35 -4.04 -1.55
C ASN A 102 -11.61 -4.77 -0.44
N ILE A 103 -10.54 -4.16 0.06
CA ILE A 103 -9.76 -4.69 1.17
C ILE A 103 -10.43 -4.25 2.46
N ARG A 104 -10.95 -5.21 3.22
CA ARG A 104 -11.70 -4.99 4.45
C ARG A 104 -10.87 -5.44 5.64
N PHE A 105 -10.62 -4.51 6.55
CA PHE A 105 -9.97 -4.81 7.82
C PHE A 105 -11.01 -4.80 8.95
N GLU A 106 -10.81 -5.64 9.95
CA GLU A 106 -11.56 -5.64 11.20
C GLU A 106 -11.30 -4.33 11.96
N ARG A 107 -10.04 -3.89 11.97
CA ARG A 107 -9.60 -2.63 12.55
C ARG A 107 -8.57 -1.94 11.64
N VAL A 108 -8.81 -0.66 11.33
CA VAL A 108 -7.85 0.17 10.60
C VAL A 108 -7.32 1.23 11.53
N GLU A 109 -6.02 1.18 11.79
CA GLU A 109 -5.31 2.24 12.48
C GLU A 109 -4.56 3.12 11.48
N SER A 110 -4.35 4.39 11.82
CA SER A 110 -3.67 5.35 10.92
C SER A 110 -2.28 4.87 10.48
N TRP A 111 -1.57 4.14 11.35
CA TRP A 111 -0.24 3.58 11.04
C TRP A 111 -0.28 2.42 10.04
N MET A 112 -1.43 1.77 9.84
CA MET A 112 -1.61 0.69 8.85
C MET A 112 -1.86 1.21 7.44
N LEU A 113 -2.22 2.49 7.28
CA LEU A 113 -2.50 3.14 6.00
C LEU A 113 -1.22 3.44 5.23
N THR A 114 -0.45 2.39 4.93
CA THR A 114 0.80 2.49 4.18
C THR A 114 0.70 1.74 2.86
N PRO A 115 1.46 2.16 1.84
CA PRO A 115 1.55 1.40 0.60
C PRO A 115 2.00 -0.05 0.79
N ALA A 116 2.83 -0.32 1.80
CA ALA A 116 3.30 -1.66 2.11
C ALA A 116 2.14 -2.58 2.54
N THR A 117 1.24 -2.09 3.39
CA THR A 117 0.08 -2.86 3.86
C THR A 117 -0.88 -3.21 2.71
N VAL A 118 -1.15 -2.27 1.81
CA VAL A 118 -2.01 -2.51 0.64
C VAL A 118 -1.38 -3.55 -0.29
N VAL A 119 -0.07 -3.46 -0.51
CA VAL A 119 0.67 -4.41 -1.34
C VAL A 119 0.68 -5.79 -0.72
N ASP A 120 0.91 -5.90 0.59
CA ASP A 120 0.88 -7.16 1.32
C ASP A 120 -0.48 -7.85 1.22
N ALA A 121 -1.56 -7.10 1.47
CA ALA A 121 -2.94 -7.59 1.34
C ALA A 121 -3.26 -8.10 -0.09
N LEU A 122 -2.67 -7.49 -1.11
CA LEU A 122 -2.94 -7.77 -2.51
C LEU A 122 -1.97 -8.78 -3.15
N ASN A 123 -0.80 -9.04 -2.55
CA ASN A 123 0.28 -9.85 -3.12
C ASN A 123 -0.14 -11.30 -3.48
N ARG A 124 -1.21 -11.80 -2.84
CA ARG A 124 -1.81 -13.11 -3.15
C ARG A 124 -2.57 -13.12 -4.48
N TYR A 125 -3.10 -11.97 -4.92
CA TYR A 125 -4.02 -11.85 -6.06
C TYR A 125 -3.45 -11.07 -7.22
N VAL A 126 -2.53 -10.15 -6.96
CA VAL A 126 -1.84 -9.35 -7.97
C VAL A 126 -0.36 -9.30 -7.66
N GLU A 127 0.45 -9.25 -8.71
CA GLU A 127 1.88 -9.04 -8.64
C GLU A 127 2.18 -7.60 -9.02
N PHE A 128 2.76 -6.85 -8.09
CA PHE A 128 3.27 -5.51 -8.37
C PHE A 128 4.59 -5.59 -9.13
N THR A 129 4.73 -4.78 -10.18
CA THR A 129 5.97 -4.69 -10.97
C THR A 129 7.21 -4.58 -10.06
N ARG A 130 8.31 -5.29 -10.39
CA ARG A 130 9.55 -5.34 -9.58
C ARG A 130 10.06 -3.97 -9.11
N LEU A 131 9.88 -2.93 -9.91
CA LEU A 131 10.27 -1.56 -9.57
C LEU A 131 9.58 -1.04 -8.29
N ILE A 132 8.30 -1.36 -8.12
CA ILE A 132 7.49 -0.96 -6.95
C ILE A 132 7.97 -1.73 -5.73
N LYS A 133 8.21 -3.04 -5.87
CA LYS A 133 8.70 -3.89 -4.78
C LYS A 133 10.06 -3.40 -4.25
N ASN A 134 11.00 -3.11 -5.15
CA ASN A 134 12.32 -2.57 -4.78
C ASN A 134 12.23 -1.22 -4.06
N GLN A 135 11.28 -0.36 -4.46
CA GLN A 135 11.03 0.91 -3.78
C GLN A 135 10.45 0.72 -2.37
N LEU A 136 9.49 -0.20 -2.19
CA LEU A 136 8.94 -0.54 -0.88
C LEU A 136 10.01 -1.10 0.05
N ASP A 137 10.83 -2.05 -0.43
CA ASP A 137 11.90 -2.65 0.36
C ASP A 137 12.93 -1.60 0.80
N SER A 138 13.29 -0.68 -0.11
CA SER A 138 14.24 0.40 0.20
C SER A 138 13.66 1.44 1.16
N ARG A 139 12.37 1.78 1.06
CA ARG A 139 11.71 2.69 1.99
C ARG A 139 11.52 2.05 3.36
N ASN A 140 11.14 0.78 3.40
CA ASN A 140 11.02 0.02 4.63
C ASN A 140 12.37 -0.04 5.34
N ARG A 141 13.47 -0.38 4.64
CA ARG A 141 14.84 -0.34 5.20
C ARG A 141 15.24 1.01 5.79
N ARG A 142 14.81 2.13 5.19
CA ARG A 142 15.07 3.48 5.74
C ARG A 142 14.25 3.80 6.99
N LYS A 143 13.12 3.11 7.22
CA LYS A 143 12.24 3.31 8.37
C LYS A 143 12.63 2.48 9.61
N TRP A 144 13.61 1.58 9.48
CA TRP A 144 14.22 0.86 10.61
C TRP A 144 15.58 1.47 10.99
N PRO A 145 15.66 2.41 11.97
CA PRO A 145 16.90 2.58 12.70
C PRO A 145 17.05 1.37 13.63
N GLN A 146 18.00 0.48 13.32
CA GLN A 146 18.71 -0.40 14.25
C GLN A 146 17.91 -0.79 15.53
N VAL A 147 16.91 -1.65 15.40
CA VAL A 147 16.48 -2.50 16.52
C VAL A 147 16.55 -3.92 16.00
N MET A 148 17.32 -4.74 16.71
CA MET A 148 17.84 -6.06 16.33
C MET A 148 19.17 -6.06 15.56
N CYS A 149 20.19 -5.42 16.14
CA CYS A 149 21.51 -6.05 16.16
C CYS A 149 21.49 -7.18 17.21
N GLY A 150 20.76 -8.26 16.91
CA GLY A 150 20.77 -9.49 17.68
C GLY A 150 21.92 -10.36 17.21
N ARG A 151 23.04 -10.31 17.95
CA ARG A 151 24.22 -11.19 17.90
C ARG A 151 24.20 -12.30 16.83
N VAL A 152 24.78 -12.06 15.67
CA VAL A 152 25.51 -13.10 14.93
C VAL A 152 26.75 -12.43 14.30
N LEU A 153 27.90 -13.00 14.62
CA LEU A 153 29.25 -12.67 14.16
C LEU A 153 29.31 -12.08 12.74
N CYS A 154 29.82 -10.86 12.63
CA CYS A 154 30.56 -10.39 11.47
C CYS A 154 31.98 -10.05 11.93
N THR A 155 32.76 -11.08 12.27
CA THR A 155 34.22 -10.95 12.32
C THR A 155 34.73 -10.78 10.89
N LEU A 156 35.15 -9.55 10.60
CA LEU A 156 36.07 -9.10 9.56
C LEU A 156 36.53 -10.16 8.53
N GLY A 157 35.85 -10.18 7.38
CA GLY A 157 36.41 -10.66 6.11
C GLY A 157 36.66 -9.47 5.19
N ARG A 158 37.70 -8.67 5.47
CA ARG A 158 38.11 -7.58 4.56
C ARG A 158 39.61 -7.29 4.63
N ARG A 159 40.41 -8.07 3.89
CA ARG A 159 41.56 -7.55 3.14
C ARG A 159 41.66 -8.28 1.82
N ARG A 160 41.60 -7.50 0.74
CA ARG A 160 41.75 -7.89 -0.67
C ARG A 160 42.90 -7.03 -1.20
N LEU A 161 43.88 -7.66 -1.86
CA LEU A 161 44.91 -7.10 -2.76
C LEU A 161 45.88 -6.11 -2.08
N ILE A 162 47.20 -6.28 -2.14
CA ILE A 162 48.10 -6.57 -3.28
C ILE A 162 49.12 -7.63 -2.86
#